data_AF-X1TY82-F1
#
_entry.id   AF-X1TY82-F1
#
_cell.length_a   1.000
_cell.length_b   1.000
_cell.length_c   1.000
_cell.angle_alpha   90.00
_cell.angle_beta   90.00
_cell.angle_gamma   90.00
#
_symmetry.space_group_name_H-M   'P 1'
#
loop_
_entity.id
_entity.type
_entity.pdbx_description
1 polymer ?
#
loop_
_entity_poly.entity_id
_entity_poly.type
_entity_poly.pdbx_seq_one_letter_code
_entity_poly.pdbx_strand_id
1 'polypeptide(L)'
;MDEFLHRLKNRVLEDTIIRVGRDPIRKLGNKERLIGAAKLAYQYGIMPRNICYGIAAALLFSPEKDSEAKILHQMLTEKGPESVLRELCQIDPRSELALLVKERYDILKREG
;
A
#
# COMPACT_ATOMS: atom_id res chain seq x y z
N MET A 1 -10.59 5.73 -19.26
CA MET A 1 -10.41 4.52 -18.42
C MET A 1 -10.03 3.32 -19.28
N ASP A 2 -10.66 3.15 -20.44
CA ASP A 2 -10.45 1.99 -21.32
C ASP A 2 -9.03 1.85 -21.88
N GLU A 3 -8.38 2.96 -22.23
CA GLU A 3 -7.01 2.95 -22.76
C GLU A 3 -5.98 2.48 -21.72
N PHE A 4 -6.15 2.84 -20.45
CA PHE A 4 -5.28 2.39 -19.37
C PHE A 4 -5.44 0.88 -19.12
N LEU A 5 -6.69 0.40 -19.04
CA LEU A 5 -6.98 -1.03 -18.89
C LEU A 5 -6.49 -1.84 -20.09
N HIS A 6 -6.55 -1.27 -21.30
CA HIS A 6 -6.01 -1.88 -22.50
C HIS A 6 -4.48 -2.02 -22.42
N ARG A 7 -3.77 -0.99 -21.96
CA ARG A 7 -2.31 -1.04 -21.75
C ARG A 7 -1.90 -2.07 -20.71
N LEU A 8 -2.64 -2.18 -19.60
CA LEU A 8 -2.37 -3.20 -18.57
C LEU A 8 -2.53 -4.64 -19.09
N LYS A 9 -3.38 -4.87 -20.09
CA LYS A 9 -3.58 -6.18 -20.72
C LYS A 9 -2.52 -6.51 -21.79
N ASN A 10 -1.68 -5.54 -22.17
CA ASN A 10 -0.71 -5.73 -23.23
C ASN A 10 0.45 -6.63 -22.77
N ARG A 11 0.39 -7.91 -23.14
CA ARG A 11 1.42 -8.91 -22.83
C ARG A 11 2.80 -8.58 -23.41
N VAL A 12 2.87 -7.74 -24.45
CA VAL A 12 4.12 -7.33 -25.09
C VAL A 12 4.96 -6.40 -24.19
N LEU A 13 4.34 -5.71 -23.23
CA LEU A 13 5.06 -4.83 -22.30
C LEU A 13 5.87 -5.61 -21.23
N GLU A 14 5.68 -6.94 -21.13
CA GLU A 14 6.33 -7.83 -20.15
C GLU A 14 6.44 -7.23 -18.73
N ASP A 15 5.41 -6.49 -18.33
CA ASP A 15 5.44 -5.73 -17.09
C ASP A 15 5.12 -6.63 -15.90
N THR A 16 6.15 -7.10 -15.21
CA THR A 16 5.97 -8.04 -14.09
C THR A 16 5.44 -7.34 -12.83
N ILE A 17 4.64 -8.07 -12.05
CA ILE A 17 4.13 -7.60 -10.74
C ILE A 17 5.29 -7.16 -9.84
N ILE A 18 6.42 -7.88 -9.87
CA ILE A 18 7.62 -7.54 -9.12
C ILE A 18 8.15 -6.16 -9.52
N ARG A 19 8.26 -5.88 -10.82
CA ARG A 19 8.76 -4.61 -11.33
C ARG A 19 7.82 -3.45 -10.99
N VAL A 20 6.50 -3.65 -11.08
CA VAL A 20 5.50 -2.61 -10.77
C VAL A 20 5.45 -2.33 -9.26
N GLY A 21 5.54 -3.38 -8.45
CA GLY A 21 5.42 -3.33 -7.00
C GLY A 21 6.67 -2.86 -6.26
N ARG A 22 7.86 -2.96 -6.87
CA ARG A 22 9.14 -2.60 -6.24
C ARG A 22 9.16 -1.20 -5.61
N ASP A 23 10.08 -1.00 -4.67
CA ASP A 23 10.24 0.23 -3.87
C ASP A 23 8.98 0.52 -3.01
N PRO A 24 8.52 -0.44 -2.17
CA PRO A 24 7.27 -0.30 -1.42
C PRO A 24 7.33 0.83 -0.38
N ILE A 25 8.50 1.11 0.23
CA ILE A 25 8.65 2.22 1.18
C ILE A 25 8.40 3.54 0.47
N ARG A 26 9.01 3.73 -0.72
CA ARG A 26 8.74 4.91 -1.53
C ARG A 26 7.24 5.04 -1.80
N LYS A 27 6.58 3.99 -2.31
CA LYS A 27 5.14 3.97 -2.67
C LYS A 27 4.19 4.22 -1.50
N LEU A 28 4.60 3.87 -0.28
CA LEU A 28 3.88 4.13 0.97
C LEU A 28 4.18 5.50 1.58
N GLY A 29 4.98 6.32 0.89
CA GLY A 29 5.24 7.69 1.33
C GLY A 29 3.97 8.56 1.32
N ASN A 30 3.82 9.42 2.32
CA ASN A 30 2.69 10.34 2.50
C ASN A 30 2.24 11.09 1.22
N LYS A 31 3.20 11.52 0.37
CA LYS A 31 2.92 12.29 -0.85
C LYS A 31 2.80 11.43 -2.12
N GLU A 32 2.98 10.12 -2.03
CA GLU A 32 2.80 9.23 -3.17
C GLU A 32 1.33 8.97 -3.48
N ARG A 33 1.07 8.47 -4.70
CA ARG A 33 -0.27 8.33 -5.26
C ARG A 33 -1.25 7.54 -4.37
N LEU A 34 -0.80 6.46 -3.72
CA LEU A 34 -1.67 5.64 -2.86
C LEU A 34 -2.11 6.41 -1.62
N ILE A 35 -1.15 6.89 -0.84
CA ILE A 35 -1.42 7.56 0.43
C ILE A 35 -2.07 8.92 0.21
N GLY A 36 -1.57 9.69 -0.77
CA GLY A 36 -2.13 10.98 -1.15
C GLY A 36 -3.60 10.87 -1.57
N ALA A 37 -3.95 9.89 -2.41
CA ALA A 37 -5.34 9.67 -2.83
C ALA A 37 -6.24 9.25 -1.66
N ALA A 38 -5.76 8.36 -0.77
CA ALA A 38 -6.51 7.94 0.40
C ALA A 38 -6.80 9.13 1.34
N LYS A 39 -5.77 9.93 1.65
CA LYS A 39 -5.90 11.11 2.53
C LYS A 39 -6.81 12.16 1.92
N LEU A 40 -6.69 12.42 0.62
CA LEU A 40 -7.54 13.39 -0.07
C LEU A 40 -9.01 12.96 -0.04
N ALA A 41 -9.31 11.71 -0.40
CA ALA A 41 -10.68 11.20 -0.35
C ALA A 41 -11.26 11.31 1.07
N TYR A 42 -10.48 10.90 2.07
CA TYR A 42 -10.88 10.99 3.48
C TYR A 42 -11.12 12.42 3.95
N GLN A 43 -10.30 13.39 3.52
CA GLN A 43 -10.49 14.82 3.81
C GLN A 43 -11.82 15.37 3.27
N TYR A 44 -12.34 14.81 2.17
CA TYR A 44 -13.64 15.17 1.61
C TYR A 44 -14.79 14.28 2.11
N GLY A 45 -14.59 13.53 3.20
CA GLY A 45 -15.63 12.68 3.81
C GLY A 45 -15.93 11.39 3.03
N ILE A 46 -15.10 11.04 2.04
CA ILE A 46 -15.25 9.81 1.25
C ILE A 46 -14.34 8.73 1.84
N MET A 47 -14.91 7.64 2.33
CA MET A 47 -14.12 6.53 2.87
C MET A 47 -13.43 5.72 1.76
N PRO A 48 -12.08 5.73 1.64
CA PRO A 48 -11.36 5.23 0.47
C PRO A 48 -11.10 3.71 0.55
N ARG A 49 -12.15 2.90 0.66
CA ARG A 49 -12.06 1.44 0.95
C ARG A 49 -11.12 0.67 0.02
N ASN A 50 -11.23 0.87 -1.29
CA ASN A 50 -10.41 0.16 -2.27
C ASN A 50 -8.94 0.62 -2.25
N ILE A 51 -8.69 1.89 -1.92
CA ILE A 51 -7.32 2.40 -1.79
C ILE A 51 -6.69 1.81 -0.52
N CYS A 52 -7.44 1.74 0.59
CA CYS A 52 -6.96 1.08 1.81
C CYS A 52 -6.61 -0.40 1.58
N TYR A 53 -7.36 -1.11 0.75
CA TYR A 53 -7.01 -2.48 0.33
C TYR A 53 -5.67 -2.52 -0.41
N GLY A 54 -5.45 -1.59 -1.35
CA GLY A 54 -4.17 -1.46 -2.05
C GLY A 54 -3.01 -1.12 -1.13
N ILE A 55 -3.22 -0.25 -0.13
CA ILE A 55 -2.22 0.07 0.89
C ILE A 55 -1.90 -1.17 1.72
N ALA A 56 -2.91 -1.91 2.18
CA ALA A 56 -2.73 -3.15 2.93
C ALA A 56 -1.93 -4.21 2.13
N ALA A 57 -2.24 -4.37 0.84
CA ALA A 57 -1.48 -5.26 -0.04
C ALA A 57 -0.02 -4.77 -0.23
N ALA A 58 0.20 -3.46 -0.31
CA ALA A 58 1.55 -2.90 -0.40
C ALA A 58 2.36 -3.12 0.89
N LEU A 59 1.73 -3.12 2.07
CA LEU A 59 2.38 -3.47 3.34
C LEU A 59 2.83 -4.94 3.36
N LEU A 60 2.10 -5.84 2.70
CA LEU A 60 2.44 -7.27 2.63
C LEU A 60 3.38 -7.61 1.46
N PHE A 61 3.69 -6.65 0.59
CA PHE A 61 4.49 -6.90 -0.60
C PHE A 61 5.97 -7.10 -0.24
N SER A 62 6.46 -8.33 -0.37
CA SER A 62 7.82 -8.72 0.04
C SER A 62 8.58 -9.53 -1.02
N PRO A 63 8.93 -8.94 -2.18
CA PRO A 63 9.78 -9.63 -3.15
C PRO A 63 11.22 -9.80 -2.63
N GLU A 64 11.78 -11.00 -2.78
CA GLU A 64 13.08 -11.41 -2.20
C GLU A 64 14.28 -10.53 -2.59
N LYS A 65 14.23 -9.90 -3.77
CA LYS A 65 15.33 -9.12 -4.36
C LYS A 65 15.21 -7.62 -4.13
N ASP A 66 14.18 -7.16 -3.41
CA ASP A 66 13.96 -5.74 -3.13
C ASP A 66 14.44 -5.42 -1.69
N SER A 67 15.45 -4.55 -1.58
CA SER A 67 15.98 -4.13 -0.28
C SER A 67 15.00 -3.26 0.51
N GLU A 68 14.20 -2.42 -0.15
CA GLU A 68 13.17 -1.63 0.53
C GLU A 68 12.07 -2.53 1.09
N ALA A 69 11.70 -3.58 0.36
CA ALA A 69 10.72 -4.55 0.84
C ALA A 69 11.20 -5.29 2.10
N LYS A 70 12.49 -5.64 2.18
CA LYS A 70 13.08 -6.23 3.38
C LYS A 70 13.05 -5.28 4.57
N ILE A 71 13.38 -4.01 4.35
CA ILE A 71 13.32 -2.97 5.40
C ILE A 71 11.88 -2.80 5.88
N LEU A 72 10.92 -2.72 4.96
CA LEU A 72 9.49 -2.63 5.31
C LEU A 72 9.03 -3.84 6.13
N HIS A 73 9.40 -5.05 5.71
CA HIS A 73 9.07 -6.27 6.42
C HIS A 73 9.66 -6.30 7.84
N GLN A 74 10.90 -5.82 8.00
CA GLN A 74 11.53 -5.68 9.31
C GLN A 74 10.77 -4.69 10.20
N MET A 75 10.42 -3.50 9.67
CA MET A 75 9.63 -2.50 10.41
C MET A 75 8.28 -3.09 10.87
N LEU A 76 7.60 -3.82 9.99
CA LEU A 76 6.32 -4.46 10.29
C LEU A 76 6.44 -5.55 11.37
N THR A 77 7.52 -6.32 11.34
CA THR A 77 7.76 -7.41 12.30
C THR A 77 8.16 -6.88 13.68
N GLU A 78 9.00 -5.85 13.73
CA GLU A 78 9.51 -5.30 14.99
C GLU A 78 8.54 -4.32 15.66
N LYS A 79 7.86 -3.49 14.87
CA LYS A 79 7.08 -2.34 15.39
C LYS A 79 5.60 -2.36 15.01
N GLY A 80 5.19 -3.30 14.16
CA GLY A 80 3.81 -3.44 13.71
C GLY A 80 3.39 -2.44 12.62
N PRO A 81 2.20 -2.65 12.02
CA PRO A 81 1.66 -1.80 10.96
C PRO A 81 1.40 -0.35 11.41
N GLU A 82 1.11 -0.11 12.69
CA GLU A 82 0.89 1.23 13.24
C GLU A 82 2.12 2.12 13.10
N SER A 83 3.32 1.57 13.33
CA SER A 83 4.58 2.32 13.19
C SER A 83 4.79 2.74 11.74
N VAL A 84 4.55 1.84 10.78
CA VAL A 84 4.66 2.15 9.35
C VAL A 84 3.65 3.21 8.91
N LEU A 85 2.39 3.09 9.34
CA LEU A 85 1.34 4.07 9.02
C LEU A 85 1.69 5.47 9.55
N ARG A 86 2.25 5.54 10.76
CA ARG A 86 2.68 6.81 11.36
C ARG A 86 3.92 7.38 10.67
N GLU A 87 4.96 6.58 10.53
CA GLU A 87 6.30 7.04 10.16
C GLU A 87 6.44 7.27 8.64
N LEU A 88 5.89 6.38 7.81
CA LEU A 88 5.99 6.47 6.35
C LEU A 88 4.77 7.13 5.72
N CYS A 89 3.57 6.67 6.10
CA CYS A 89 2.32 7.15 5.48
C CYS A 89 1.87 8.50 6.07
N GLN A 90 2.39 8.91 7.24
CA GLN A 90 1.92 10.07 8.00
C GLN A 90 0.39 10.04 8.18
N ILE A 91 -0.12 8.87 8.58
CA ILE A 91 -1.51 8.64 8.97
C ILE A 91 -1.51 8.38 10.48
N ASP A 92 -2.38 9.07 11.21
CA ASP A 92 -2.58 8.80 12.64
C ASP A 92 -3.10 7.36 12.82
N PRO A 93 -2.38 6.47 13.54
CA PRO A 93 -2.81 5.10 13.78
C PRO A 93 -4.17 4.96 14.47
N ARG A 94 -4.68 6.03 15.09
CA ARG A 94 -6.00 6.08 15.74
C ARG A 94 -7.13 6.56 14.82
N SER A 95 -6.80 7.05 13.63
CA SER A 95 -7.80 7.52 12.67
C SER A 95 -8.62 6.36 12.08
N GLU A 96 -9.86 6.63 11.66
CA GLU A 96 -10.69 5.65 10.95
C GLU A 96 -10.00 5.12 9.69
N LEU A 97 -9.24 5.98 9.01
CA LEU A 97 -8.46 5.60 7.84
C LEU A 97 -7.42 4.51 8.18
N ALA A 98 -6.67 4.69 9.27
CA ALA A 98 -5.69 3.70 9.74
C ALA A 98 -6.35 2.40 10.17
N LEU A 99 -7.48 2.48 10.89
CA LEU A 99 -8.23 1.30 11.32
C LEU A 99 -8.68 0.46 10.12
N LEU A 100 -9.18 1.09 9.07
CA LEU A 100 -9.59 0.42 7.84
C LEU A 100 -8.40 -0.23 7.11
N VAL A 101 -7.24 0.42 7.05
CA VAL A 101 -6.03 -0.20 6.47
C VAL A 101 -5.61 -1.43 7.28
N LYS A 102 -5.60 -1.32 8.60
CA LYS A 102 -5.23 -2.43 9.50
C LYS A 102 -6.19 -3.61 9.38
N GLU A 103 -7.49 -3.35 9.33
CA GLU A 103 -8.51 -4.38 9.11
C GLU A 103 -8.22 -5.16 7.81
N ARG A 104 -7.94 -4.45 6.71
CA ARG A 104 -7.62 -5.09 5.43
C ARG A 104 -6.28 -5.82 5.45
N TYR A 105 -5.29 -5.27 6.13
CA TYR A 105 -4.00 -5.91 6.32
C TYR A 105 -4.14 -7.24 7.07
N ASP A 106 -4.92 -7.28 8.15
CA ASP A 106 -5.14 -8.49 8.92
C ASP A 106 -5.94 -9.55 8.15
N ILE A 107 -6.92 -9.14 7.33
CA ILE A 107 -7.65 -10.05 6.44
C ILE A 107 -6.69 -10.66 5.42
N LEU A 108 -5.95 -9.83 4.67
CA LEU A 108 -5.03 -10.28 3.64
C LEU A 108 -3.93 -11.19 4.20
N LYS A 109 -3.42 -10.89 5.40
CA LYS A 109 -2.39 -11.70 6.05
C LYS A 109 -2.88 -13.09 6.48
N ARG A 110 -4.19 -13.28 6.66
CA ARG A 110 -4.77 -14.61 6.97
C ARG A 110 -5.12 -15.41 5.72
N GLU A 111 -5.43 -14.73 4.63
CA GLU A 111 -5.86 -15.34 3.36
C GLU A 111 -4.69 -15.74 2.46
N GLY A 112 -3.50 -15.15 2.66
CA GLY A 112 -2.25 -15.49 1.96
C GLY A 112 -1.34 -16.39 2.79
#